data_AF-A0A6P5S6D0-F1
#
_entry.id   AF-A0A6P5S6D0-F1
#
_cell.length_a   1.000
_cell.length_b   1.000
_cell.length_c   1.000
_cell.angle_alpha   90.00
_cell.angle_beta   90.00
_cell.angle_gamma   90.00
#
_symmetry.space_group_name_H-M   'P 1'
#
loop_
_entity.id
_entity.type
_entity.pdbx_description
1 polymer ?
#
loop_
_entity_poly.entity_id
_entity_poly.type
_entity_poly.pdbx_seq_one_letter_code
_entity_poly.pdbx_strand_id
1 'polypeptide(L)'
;MASVEMKKITLKSDDGEIFEVEEAVAMQSQTIRHMVEDDCADGAIPLQNVTSNILAKVIEYCKKHHEEDADGEKNKEDIENWDAGFVKVDQCTLFDLILVANYLNIKSLLDLTCQTVADMIKVKTPEEIRETFNIKNDFTPEEEEAIRKENQWAFE
;
A
#
# COMPACT_ATOMS: atom_id res chain seq x y z
N MET A 1 -9.77 36.48 -8.15
CA MET A 1 -10.00 35.03 -8.10
C MET A 1 -9.87 34.64 -6.65
N ALA A 2 -10.97 34.23 -6.00
CA ALA A 2 -10.89 33.74 -4.62
C ALA A 2 -10.02 32.47 -4.65
N SER A 3 -9.01 32.38 -3.79
CA SER A 3 -8.34 31.10 -3.57
C SER A 3 -9.41 30.14 -3.08
N VAL A 4 -9.64 29.04 -3.81
CA VAL A 4 -10.44 27.95 -3.28
C VAL A 4 -9.71 27.48 -2.04
N GLU A 5 -10.28 27.76 -0.87
CA GLU A 5 -9.71 27.36 0.39
C GLU A 5 -9.80 25.84 0.44
N MET A 6 -8.65 25.17 0.27
CA MET A 6 -8.59 23.71 0.31
C MET A 6 -8.88 23.28 1.74
N LYS A 7 -10.06 22.69 1.95
CA LYS A 7 -10.45 22.15 3.24
C LYS A 7 -9.45 21.06 3.61
N LYS A 8 -8.90 21.15 4.82
CA LYS A 8 -7.92 20.21 5.35
C LYS A 8 -8.54 19.39 6.46
N ILE A 9 -8.07 18.15 6.58
CA ILE A 9 -8.34 17.29 7.71
C ILE A 9 -7.05 16.98 8.46
N THR A 10 -7.20 16.65 9.74
CA THR A 10 -6.06 16.33 10.60
C THR A 10 -6.06 14.83 10.88
N LEU A 11 -4.98 14.15 10.53
CA LEU A 11 -4.76 12.74 10.84
C LEU A 11 -3.73 12.63 11.97
N LYS A 12 -3.92 11.69 12.89
CA LYS A 12 -2.98 11.42 13.97
C LYS A 12 -2.54 9.96 13.91
N SER A 13 -1.23 9.77 13.74
CA SER A 13 -0.57 8.47 13.80
C SER A 13 -0.55 7.88 15.21
N ASP A 14 -0.28 6.57 15.30
CA ASP A 14 -0.26 5.81 16.55
C ASP A 14 0.85 6.26 17.52
N ASP A 15 2.00 6.66 16.98
CA ASP A 15 3.12 7.27 17.69
C ASP A 15 2.91 8.77 18.00
N GLY A 16 1.73 9.30 17.65
CA GLY A 16 1.22 10.59 18.11
C GLY A 16 1.54 11.78 17.23
N GLU A 17 2.19 11.56 16.09
CA GLU A 17 2.47 12.61 15.11
C GLU A 17 1.21 13.01 14.33
N ILE A 18 1.09 14.30 14.04
CA ILE A 18 -0.09 14.92 13.43
C ILE A 18 0.23 15.34 12.00
N PHE A 19 -0.65 14.99 11.08
CA PHE A 19 -0.56 15.30 9.66
C PHE A 19 -1.76 16.13 9.23
N GLU A 20 -1.51 17.33 8.69
CA GLU A 20 -2.53 18.08 7.96
C GLU A 20 -2.54 17.64 6.49
N VAL A 21 -3.67 17.15 6.03
CA VAL A 21 -3.85 16.63 4.67
C VAL A 21 -5.05 17.31 4.04
N GLU A 22 -4.96 17.63 2.75
CA GLU A 22 -6.13 18.10 2.01
C GLU A 22 -7.24 17.05 2.03
N GLU A 23 -8.47 17.49 2.25
CA GLU A 23 -9.63 16.61 2.34
C GLU A 23 -9.72 15.74 1.08
N ALA A 24 -9.57 16.34 -0.11
CA ALA A 24 -9.65 15.62 -1.38
C ALA A 24 -8.61 14.49 -1.52
N VAL A 25 -7.39 14.69 -0.99
CA VAL A 25 -6.34 13.67 -0.95
C VAL A 25 -6.71 12.56 0.03
N ALA A 26 -7.14 12.93 1.24
CA ALA A 26 -7.47 11.96 2.27
C ALA A 26 -8.72 11.13 1.95
N MET A 27 -9.64 11.69 1.17
CA MET A 27 -10.87 11.03 0.68
C MET A 27 -10.59 9.89 -0.31
N GLN A 28 -9.34 9.64 -0.71
CA GLN A 28 -8.96 8.40 -1.39
C GLN A 28 -9.09 7.17 -0.48
N SER A 29 -8.89 7.35 0.83
CA SER A 29 -9.23 6.34 1.82
C SER A 29 -10.75 6.27 1.98
N GLN A 30 -11.35 5.11 1.70
CA GLN A 30 -12.78 4.94 1.95
C GLN A 30 -13.10 4.98 3.45
N THR A 31 -12.18 4.51 4.29
CA THR A 31 -12.34 4.57 5.75
C THR A 31 -12.44 6.02 6.22
N ILE A 32 -11.50 6.88 5.80
CA ILE A 32 -11.51 8.30 6.17
C ILE A 32 -12.73 9.00 5.54
N ARG A 33 -13.09 8.66 4.29
CA ARG A 33 -14.26 9.20 3.61
C ARG A 33 -15.54 9.03 4.43
N HIS A 34 -15.83 7.80 4.86
CA HIS A 34 -17.02 7.56 5.68
C HIS A 34 -16.98 8.35 6.99
N MET A 35 -15.82 8.49 7.63
CA MET A 35 -15.70 9.29 8.87
C MET A 35 -15.97 10.78 8.64
N VAL A 36 -15.59 11.33 7.48
CA VAL A 36 -15.86 12.73 7.12
C VAL A 36 -17.33 12.92 6.74
N GLU A 37 -17.92 12.00 5.98
CA GLU A 37 -19.32 12.06 5.55
C GLU A 37 -20.31 11.91 6.73
N ASP A 38 -19.93 11.13 7.76
CA ASP A 38 -20.69 10.96 9.00
C ASP A 38 -20.47 12.10 10.03
N ASP A 39 -19.83 13.21 9.62
CA ASP A 39 -19.53 14.39 10.46
C ASP A 39 -18.73 14.05 11.75
N CYS A 40 -17.94 12.97 11.70
CA CYS A 40 -17.12 12.48 12.82
C CYS A 40 -15.65 12.98 12.74
N ALA A 41 -15.38 13.97 11.88
CA ALA A 41 -14.06 14.51 11.58
C ALA A 41 -13.81 15.92 12.15
N ASP A 42 -14.58 16.34 13.17
CA ASP A 42 -14.47 17.65 13.84
C ASP A 42 -13.12 17.90 14.57
N GLY A 43 -12.26 16.88 14.63
CA GLY A 43 -10.93 16.95 15.24
C GLY A 43 -9.91 16.07 14.51
N ALA A 44 -8.81 15.75 15.19
CA ALA A 44 -7.81 14.84 14.63
C ALA A 44 -8.36 13.41 14.57
N ILE A 45 -8.39 12.81 13.38
CA ILE A 45 -8.77 11.41 13.17
C ILE A 45 -7.61 10.51 13.63
N PRO A 46 -7.78 9.70 14.69
CA PRO A 46 -6.71 8.83 15.17
C PRO A 46 -6.64 7.55 14.33
N LEU A 47 -5.46 7.27 13.76
CA LEU A 47 -5.17 6.08 12.98
C LEU A 47 -4.32 5.11 13.82
N GLN A 48 -5.01 4.22 14.53
CA GLN A 48 -4.38 3.23 15.40
C GLN A 48 -3.58 2.20 14.59
N ASN A 49 -2.45 1.77 15.14
CA ASN A 49 -1.51 0.83 14.49
C ASN A 49 -0.89 1.35 13.18
N VAL A 50 -0.94 2.66 12.92
CA VAL A 50 -0.28 3.29 11.78
C VAL A 50 0.82 4.21 12.32
N THR A 51 2.08 3.83 12.12
CA THR A 51 3.24 4.66 12.51
C THR A 51 3.36 5.88 11.59
N SER A 52 3.97 6.95 12.09
CA SER A 52 4.07 8.21 11.33
C SER A 52 4.84 8.05 10.02
N ASN A 53 5.90 7.22 10.02
CA ASN A 53 6.69 6.90 8.81
C ASN A 53 5.85 6.25 7.70
N ILE A 54 4.98 5.30 8.06
CA ILE A 54 4.13 4.62 7.09
C ILE A 54 2.98 5.53 6.65
N LEU A 55 2.39 6.27 7.58
CA LEU A 55 1.35 7.25 7.27
C LEU A 55 1.86 8.32 6.29
N ALA A 56 3.08 8.82 6.48
CA ALA A 56 3.71 9.79 5.58
C ALA A 56 3.80 9.25 4.14
N LYS A 57 4.21 7.99 3.97
CA LYS A 57 4.27 7.32 2.65
C LYS A 57 2.90 7.13 2.02
N VAL A 58 1.90 6.76 2.81
CA VAL A 58 0.51 6.64 2.32
C VAL A 58 -0.02 8.00 1.86
N ILE A 59 0.24 9.06 2.62
CA ILE A 59 -0.15 10.42 2.24
C ILE A 59 0.59 10.86 0.96
N GLU A 60 1.88 10.57 0.83
CA GLU A 60 2.66 10.84 -0.38
C GLU A 60 2.04 10.15 -1.61
N TYR A 61 1.69 8.87 -1.48
CA TYR A 61 1.02 8.10 -2.52
C TYR A 61 -0.32 8.73 -2.92
N CYS A 62 -1.17 9.05 -1.95
CA CYS A 62 -2.47 9.68 -2.22
C CYS A 62 -2.31 11.05 -2.87
N LYS A 63 -1.34 11.88 -2.45
CA LYS A 63 -1.11 13.19 -3.08
C LYS A 63 -0.77 13.04 -4.56
N LYS A 64 0.20 12.18 -4.89
CA LYS A 64 0.61 11.95 -6.29
C LYS A 64 -0.56 11.47 -7.15
N HIS A 65 -1.37 10.55 -6.64
CA HIS A 65 -2.52 10.02 -7.37
C HIS A 65 -3.71 10.98 -7.43
N HIS A 66 -3.80 11.95 -6.51
CA HIS A 66 -4.83 12.98 -6.55
C HIS A 66 -4.52 14.04 -7.60
N GLU A 67 -3.28 14.52 -7.65
CA GLU A 67 -2.83 15.58 -8.56
C GLU A 67 -3.00 15.17 -10.02
N GLU A 68 -2.66 13.93 -10.36
CA GLU A 68 -2.77 13.37 -11.71
C GLU A 68 -4.22 13.12 -12.14
N ASP A 69 -5.12 12.85 -11.18
CA ASP A 69 -6.56 12.78 -11.44
C ASP A 69 -7.16 14.17 -11.71
N ALA A 70 -6.58 15.23 -11.13
CA ALA A 70 -7.06 16.60 -11.24
C ALA A 70 -6.61 17.33 -12.53
N ASP A 71 -5.44 16.99 -13.09
CA ASP A 71 -4.87 17.67 -14.28
C ASP A 71 -5.50 17.21 -15.62
N GLY A 72 -6.40 16.22 -15.59
CA GLY A 72 -7.23 15.82 -16.73
C GLY A 72 -6.50 15.05 -17.84
N GLU A 73 -5.17 15.10 -17.91
CA GLU A 73 -4.32 14.20 -18.69
C GLU A 73 -3.57 13.28 -17.72
N LYS A 74 -4.15 12.11 -17.39
CA LYS A 74 -3.39 11.08 -16.67
C LYS A 74 -2.23 10.65 -17.57
N ASN A 75 -1.02 11.11 -17.29
CA ASN A 75 0.15 10.51 -17.93
C ASN A 75 0.38 9.15 -17.25
N LYS A 76 -0.32 8.13 -17.78
CA LYS A 76 -0.31 6.78 -17.22
C LYS A 76 1.10 6.23 -17.07
N GLU A 77 2.00 6.57 -18.00
CA GLU A 77 3.39 6.17 -17.97
C GLU A 77 4.15 6.84 -16.81
N ASP A 78 3.88 8.11 -16.51
CA ASP A 78 4.51 8.81 -15.38
C ASP A 78 4.05 8.25 -14.03
N ILE A 79 2.75 7.93 -13.89
CA ILE A 79 2.21 7.24 -12.70
C ILE A 79 2.87 5.88 -12.53
N GLU A 80 2.91 5.05 -13.59
CA GLU A 80 3.49 3.70 -13.53
C GLU A 80 4.99 3.75 -13.16
N ASN A 81 5.74 4.71 -13.72
CA ASN A 81 7.15 4.91 -13.40
C ASN A 81 7.36 5.38 -11.95
N TRP A 82 6.49 6.28 -11.46
CA TRP A 82 6.54 6.74 -10.08
C TRP A 82 6.18 5.61 -9.11
N ASP A 83 5.12 4.85 -9.39
CA ASP A 83 4.69 3.69 -8.61
C ASP A 83 5.79 2.64 -8.51
N ALA A 84 6.45 2.33 -9.62
CA ALA A 84 7.60 1.43 -9.65
C ALA A 84 8.79 1.95 -8.82
N GLY A 85 8.91 3.25 -8.62
CA GLY A 85 9.86 3.88 -7.71
C GLY A 85 9.41 3.82 -6.24
N PHE A 86 8.13 4.10 -6.00
CA PHE A 86 7.51 4.18 -4.69
C PHE A 86 7.58 2.86 -3.92
N VAL A 87 7.36 1.73 -4.60
CA VAL A 87 7.41 0.39 -3.99
C VAL A 87 8.82 -0.18 -3.82
N LYS A 88 9.88 0.55 -4.24
CA LYS A 88 11.29 0.16 -4.01
C LYS A 88 11.72 0.49 -2.58
N VAL A 89 11.05 -0.15 -1.62
CA VAL A 89 11.33 -0.07 -0.19
C VAL A 89 11.76 -1.44 0.33
N ASP A 90 12.21 -1.52 1.58
CA ASP A 90 12.47 -2.80 2.23
C ASP A 90 11.17 -3.59 2.46
N GLN A 91 11.28 -4.90 2.68
CA GLN A 91 10.13 -5.79 2.84
C GLN A 91 9.24 -5.42 4.04
N CYS A 92 9.83 -4.96 5.15
CA CYS A 92 9.04 -4.58 6.33
C CYS A 92 8.15 -3.39 5.98
N THR A 93 8.72 -2.35 5.37
CA THR A 93 7.95 -1.19 4.89
C THR A 93 6.89 -1.59 3.86
N LEU A 94 7.21 -2.50 2.93
CA LEU A 94 6.24 -2.96 1.93
C LEU A 94 5.05 -3.70 2.57
N PHE A 95 5.30 -4.56 3.56
CA PHE A 95 4.24 -5.26 4.29
C PHE A 95 3.41 -4.30 5.14
N ASP A 96 4.04 -3.33 5.80
CA ASP A 96 3.33 -2.30 6.54
C ASP A 96 2.42 -1.47 5.61
N LEU A 97 2.90 -1.13 4.40
CA LEU A 97 2.07 -0.47 3.38
C LEU A 97 0.87 -1.33 2.96
N ILE A 98 1.03 -2.64 2.79
CA ILE A 98 -0.09 -3.56 2.49
C ILE A 98 -1.13 -3.53 3.61
N LEU A 99 -0.68 -3.66 4.86
CA LEU A 99 -1.57 -3.68 6.03
C LEU A 99 -2.33 -2.35 6.17
N VAL A 100 -1.64 -1.23 6.04
CA VAL A 100 -2.24 0.11 6.16
C VAL A 100 -3.14 0.43 4.97
N ALA A 101 -2.77 0.05 3.74
CA ALA A 101 -3.63 0.22 2.57
C ALA A 101 -4.94 -0.54 2.71
N ASN A 102 -4.89 -1.76 3.25
CA ASN A 102 -6.09 -2.54 3.56
C ASN A 102 -6.93 -1.90 4.68
N TYR A 103 -6.29 -1.47 5.78
CA TYR A 103 -6.96 -0.80 6.90
C TYR A 103 -7.67 0.51 6.49
N LEU A 104 -6.98 1.35 5.73
CA LEU A 104 -7.51 2.61 5.21
C LEU A 104 -8.40 2.42 3.97
N ASN A 105 -8.50 1.19 3.47
CA ASN A 105 -9.27 0.83 2.29
C ASN A 105 -8.92 1.71 1.07
N ILE A 106 -7.62 1.72 0.73
CA ILE A 106 -7.06 2.40 -0.44
C ILE A 106 -6.73 1.32 -1.48
N LYS A 107 -7.72 0.98 -2.32
CA LYS A 107 -7.63 -0.16 -3.24
C LYS A 107 -6.42 -0.08 -4.18
N SER A 108 -6.12 1.07 -4.76
CA SER A 108 -5.01 1.22 -5.72
C SER A 108 -3.65 0.93 -5.08
N LEU A 109 -3.41 1.44 -3.87
CA LEU A 109 -2.19 1.17 -3.11
C LEU A 109 -2.09 -0.31 -2.72
N LEU A 110 -3.21 -0.92 -2.31
CA LEU A 110 -3.26 -2.33 -1.96
C LEU A 110 -2.94 -3.21 -3.18
N ASP A 111 -3.55 -2.92 -4.33
CA ASP A 111 -3.30 -3.64 -5.58
C ASP A 111 -1.82 -3.51 -6.00
N LEU A 112 -1.27 -2.29 -5.98
CA LEU A 112 0.13 -2.02 -6.34
C LEU A 112 1.12 -2.81 -5.47
N THR A 113 0.93 -2.75 -4.15
CA THR A 113 1.82 -3.43 -3.20
C THR A 113 1.68 -4.95 -3.27
N CYS A 114 0.46 -5.48 -3.41
CA CYS A 114 0.22 -6.92 -3.62
C CYS A 114 0.83 -7.40 -4.94
N GLN A 115 0.68 -6.63 -6.02
CA GLN A 115 1.28 -6.96 -7.32
C GLN A 115 2.81 -6.99 -7.23
N THR A 116 3.40 -6.04 -6.50
CA THR A 116 4.85 -6.01 -6.26
C THR A 116 5.34 -7.29 -5.58
N VAL A 117 4.62 -7.76 -4.54
CA VAL A 117 4.94 -9.03 -3.87
C VAL A 117 4.76 -10.22 -4.81
N ALA A 118 3.69 -10.24 -5.63
CA ALA A 118 3.46 -11.29 -6.61
C ALA A 118 4.59 -11.36 -7.66
N ASP A 119 5.08 -10.22 -8.14
CA ASP A 119 6.18 -10.15 -9.10
C ASP A 119 7.52 -10.61 -8.50
N MET A 120 7.75 -10.38 -7.20
CA MET A 120 8.89 -10.94 -6.48
C MET A 120 8.88 -12.47 -6.43
N ILE A 121 7.70 -13.08 -6.47
CA ILE A 121 7.50 -14.54 -6.41
C ILE A 121 7.56 -15.16 -7.81
N LYS A 122 6.97 -14.51 -8.81
CA LYS A 122 6.74 -15.05 -10.16
C LYS A 122 7.98 -15.60 -10.87
N VAL A 123 9.16 -15.02 -10.61
CA VAL A 123 10.42 -15.37 -11.29
C VAL A 123 11.36 -16.22 -10.45
N LYS A 124 10.91 -16.70 -9.29
CA LYS A 124 11.74 -17.42 -8.31
C LYS A 124 11.32 -18.88 -8.15
N THR A 125 12.30 -19.72 -7.90
CA THR A 125 12.09 -21.11 -7.47
C THR A 125 11.52 -21.15 -6.04
N PRO A 126 10.85 -22.25 -5.63
CA PRO A 126 10.38 -22.42 -4.25
C PRO A 126 11.46 -22.19 -3.20
N GLU A 127 12.71 -22.59 -3.48
CA GLU A 127 13.88 -22.40 -2.63
C GLU A 127 14.25 -20.92 -2.50
N GLU A 128 14.32 -20.19 -3.61
CA GLU A 128 14.62 -18.75 -3.61
C GLU A 128 13.50 -17.93 -2.94
N ILE A 129 12.24 -18.34 -3.11
CA ILE A 129 11.10 -17.73 -2.41
C ILE A 129 11.27 -17.92 -0.90
N ARG A 130 11.56 -19.16 -0.47
CA ARG A 130 11.78 -19.47 0.95
C ARG A 130 12.91 -18.65 1.55
N GLU A 131 14.03 -18.52 0.84
CA GLU A 131 15.15 -17.68 1.29
C GLU A 131 14.75 -16.20 1.35
N THR A 132 14.12 -15.67 0.29
CA THR A 132 13.72 -14.26 0.19
C THR A 132 12.80 -13.82 1.32
N PHE A 133 11.82 -14.66 1.65
CA PHE A 133 10.80 -14.37 2.65
C PHE A 133 11.11 -15.00 4.01
N ASN A 134 12.31 -15.57 4.18
CA ASN A 134 12.77 -16.24 5.39
C ASN A 134 11.76 -17.31 5.90
N ILE A 135 11.22 -18.10 4.97
CA ILE A 135 10.24 -19.17 5.23
C ILE A 135 11.00 -20.48 5.43
N LYS A 136 10.79 -21.11 6.58
CA LYS A 136 11.32 -22.45 6.87
C LYS A 136 10.57 -23.50 6.05
N ASN A 137 11.29 -24.37 5.34
CA ASN A 137 10.68 -25.57 4.76
C ASN A 137 10.28 -26.54 5.88
N ASP A 138 8.99 -26.83 5.95
CA ASP A 138 8.36 -27.70 6.95
C ASP A 138 7.93 -29.05 6.38
N PHE A 139 8.16 -29.31 5.08
CA PHE A 139 7.95 -30.61 4.46
C PHE A 139 9.09 -31.59 4.77
N THR A 140 8.75 -32.88 4.87
CA THR A 140 9.78 -33.94 4.80
C THR A 140 10.30 -34.09 3.38
N PRO A 141 11.49 -34.70 3.17
CA PRO A 141 12.02 -34.96 1.83
C PRO A 141 11.05 -35.75 0.94
N GLU A 142 10.33 -36.72 1.52
CA GLU A 142 9.36 -37.54 0.80
C GLU A 142 8.11 -36.75 0.38
N GLU A 143 7.61 -35.85 1.25
CA GLU A 143 6.48 -34.97 0.93
C GLU A 143 6.85 -33.96 -0.16
N GLU A 144 8.05 -33.38 -0.08
CA GLU A 144 8.53 -32.44 -1.08
C GLU A 144 8.72 -33.12 -2.44
N GLU A 145 9.26 -34.35 -2.49
CA GLU A 145 9.38 -35.12 -3.72
C GLU A 145 8.00 -35.46 -4.33
N ALA A 146 7.03 -35.86 -3.50
CA ALA A 146 5.67 -36.14 -3.93
C ALA A 146 5.01 -34.89 -4.55
N ILE A 147 5.09 -33.74 -3.87
CA ILE A 147 4.53 -32.46 -4.35
C ILE A 147 5.21 -32.03 -5.65
N ARG A 148 6.54 -32.16 -5.78
CA ARG A 148 7.26 -31.84 -7.02
C ARG A 148 6.82 -32.74 -8.17
N LYS A 149 6.62 -34.04 -7.91
CA LYS A 149 6.16 -35.00 -8.91
C LYS A 149 4.73 -34.70 -9.39
N GLU A 150 3.83 -34.35 -8.48
CA GLU A 150 2.45 -33.96 -8.83
C GLU A 150 2.38 -32.65 -9.62
N ASN A 151 3.29 -31.71 -9.34
CA ASN A 151 3.33 -30.39 -9.95
C ASN A 151 4.39 -30.25 -11.05
N GLN A 152 4.84 -31.35 -11.66
CA GLN A 152 5.84 -31.33 -12.74
C GLN A 152 5.49 -30.36 -13.87
N TRP A 153 4.20 -30.22 -14.20
CA TRP A 153 3.70 -29.31 -15.22
C TRP A 153 4.08 -27.83 -15.01
N ALA A 154 4.40 -27.43 -13.77
CA ALA A 154 4.80 -26.07 -13.43
C ALA A 154 6.32 -25.82 -13.58
N PHE A 155 7.10 -26.88 -13.83
CA PHE A 155 8.57 -26.86 -13.93
C PHE A 155 9.08 -27.27 -15.33
N GLU A 156 8.18 -27.60 -16.27
CA GLU A 156 8.47 -27.83 -17.70
C GLU A 156 8.37 -26.54 -18.53
#